data_AF-A0A250ITD7-F1
#
_entry.id   AF-A0A250ITD7-F1
#
_cell.length_a   1.000
_cell.length_b   1.000
_cell.length_c   1.000
_cell.angle_alpha   90.00
_cell.angle_beta   90.00
_cell.angle_gamma   90.00
#
_symmetry.space_group_name_H-M   'P 1'
#
loop_
_entity.id
_entity.type
_entity.pdbx_description
1 polymer ?
#
loop_
_entity_poly.entity_id
_entity_poly.type
_entity_poly.pdbx_seq_one_letter_code
_entity_poly.pdbx_strand_id
1 'polypeptide(L)'
;MSLHSPLRASRGPALLLSWFALACNNPPPITIPEPPQVVIQLAETNTVGSSFKFAVNTSGCDQVQRLEIFDDTRALKVVPYAGNPTQVTLGTDEIRYTKGIAATLSLSAQVTCADGRSNVSQAQLATFFPVDEVVEPISGNTQIVPPYFVAEGTGNNVSFIGCAMQGNVPTLFRVKKSEPTIADSLEMDFPCDATTIITDRKPALTGLRWLWTRGRGVLALKADFSIAYSSDAAVKNLAVGPDGSAILYDSTQLRLVSPAGKVLWERTIIGDTNYLPGLVAGEPMVRTGGTSTGTVVVPLKDDGADTTAVRVAVLTYAKGELTATYELESFPLNTPFWTAFDDTGSVMYLGTQQGESASVRACALGKTGLCRASTDTRLWITSQPLAGYLAALVPYNNNSRLAVVTANQTWFLDVRNLPGNKATQGGIVNKDQTSLKPNGALVARFVQPGPSNAFYLFTSARGTDAVPDPYPVEIVATEEAEKGVLFRYQVQGDSLYGALDDSGTLWMRVGRKLVKPLSLARYRELRERQ
;
A
#
# COMPACT_ATOMS: atom_id res chain seq x y z
N MET A 1 18.91 -118.25 -58.59
CA MET A 1 19.31 -118.93 -57.33
C MET A 1 20.65 -118.34 -56.89
N SER A 2 20.82 -118.10 -55.58
CA SER A 2 22.00 -117.53 -54.88
C SER A 2 22.15 -115.98 -55.00
N LEU A 3 21.85 -115.16 -53.97
CA LEU A 3 22.61 -114.83 -52.72
C LEU A 3 23.94 -114.11 -53.08
N HIS A 4 24.42 -113.00 -52.50
CA HIS A 4 24.11 -112.17 -51.32
C HIS A 4 24.87 -110.81 -51.46
N SER A 5 24.19 -109.68 -51.18
CA SER A 5 24.52 -108.52 -50.31
C SER A 5 25.91 -108.36 -49.60
N PRO A 6 26.23 -107.20 -48.97
CA PRO A 6 26.06 -105.75 -49.29
C PRO A 6 27.36 -104.92 -48.94
N LEU A 7 27.50 -103.59 -49.12
CA LEU A 7 27.08 -102.53 -48.18
C LEU A 7 27.56 -101.12 -48.63
N ARG A 8 26.62 -100.16 -48.55
CA ARG A 8 26.67 -98.76 -48.01
C ARG A 8 27.75 -97.76 -48.51
N ALA A 9 27.47 -96.45 -48.67
CA ALA A 9 26.27 -95.63 -48.46
C ALA A 9 26.43 -94.23 -49.13
N SER A 10 25.28 -93.62 -49.45
CA SER A 10 24.92 -92.18 -49.54
C SER A 10 25.86 -91.24 -50.33
N ARG A 11 25.56 -90.81 -51.57
CA ARG A 11 24.53 -89.87 -52.07
C ARG A 11 24.50 -88.48 -51.41
N GLY A 12 24.83 -87.46 -52.20
CA GLY A 12 24.45 -86.06 -51.97
C GLY A 12 25.35 -85.04 -52.69
N PRO A 13 24.93 -84.46 -53.83
CA PRO A 13 25.80 -83.68 -54.73
C PRO A 13 25.65 -82.15 -54.59
N ALA A 14 26.68 -81.46 -55.10
CA ALA A 14 26.67 -80.19 -55.86
C ALA A 14 25.86 -78.98 -55.35
N LEU A 15 26.54 -77.83 -55.21
CA LEU A 15 26.43 -76.68 -56.14
C LEU A 15 27.12 -75.40 -55.62
N LEU A 16 28.00 -74.88 -56.48
CA LEU A 16 28.25 -73.47 -56.86
C LEU A 16 28.25 -72.31 -55.84
N LEU A 17 29.40 -71.64 -55.86
CA LEU A 17 29.70 -70.23 -55.61
C LEU A 17 28.52 -69.23 -55.56
N SER A 18 28.53 -68.40 -54.51
CA SER A 18 28.29 -66.95 -54.63
C SER A 18 28.95 -66.22 -53.45
N TRP A 19 29.67 -65.16 -53.77
CA TRP A 19 30.27 -64.22 -52.84
C TRP A 19 29.18 -63.50 -52.03
N PHE A 20 29.35 -63.43 -50.71
CA PHE A 20 28.75 -62.37 -49.90
C PHE A 20 29.80 -61.74 -49.02
N ALA A 21 29.82 -60.42 -49.10
CA ALA A 21 30.67 -59.50 -48.40
C ALA A 21 30.66 -59.73 -46.88
N LEU A 22 31.85 -59.70 -46.29
CA LEU A 22 32.04 -59.24 -44.93
C LEU A 22 31.58 -57.78 -44.87
N ALA A 23 30.28 -57.57 -44.64
CA ALA A 23 29.81 -56.30 -44.14
C ALA A 23 30.36 -56.16 -42.72
N CYS A 24 31.37 -55.31 -42.57
CA CYS A 24 31.70 -54.68 -41.31
C CYS A 24 30.43 -54.00 -40.80
N ASN A 25 29.67 -54.67 -39.93
CA ASN A 25 28.80 -53.97 -39.01
C ASN A 25 29.75 -53.19 -38.10
N ASN A 26 30.06 -51.95 -38.47
CA ASN A 26 30.50 -50.99 -37.47
C ASN A 26 29.48 -51.11 -36.32
N PRO A 27 29.91 -51.35 -35.07
CA PRO A 27 28.98 -51.27 -33.96
C PRO A 27 28.27 -49.91 -34.07
N PRO A 28 26.93 -49.87 -33.88
CA PRO A 28 26.22 -48.60 -33.93
C PRO A 28 26.97 -47.60 -33.06
N PRO A 29 27.13 -46.34 -33.52
CA PRO A 29 27.87 -45.35 -32.77
C PRO A 29 27.34 -45.36 -31.34
N ILE A 30 28.25 -45.43 -30.35
CA ILE A 30 27.87 -45.37 -28.94
C ILE A 30 27.15 -44.04 -28.77
N THR A 31 25.82 -44.07 -28.74
CA THR A 31 25.00 -42.90 -28.46
C THR A 31 25.17 -42.63 -26.98
N ILE A 32 26.12 -41.77 -26.63
CA ILE A 32 26.23 -41.26 -25.26
C ILE A 32 24.91 -40.53 -24.99
N PRO A 33 24.10 -40.99 -24.01
CA PRO A 33 22.83 -40.35 -23.73
C PRO A 33 23.06 -38.89 -23.36
N GLU A 34 22.32 -37.97 -23.98
CA GLU A 34 22.44 -36.53 -23.68
C GLU A 34 22.27 -36.29 -22.17
N PRO A 35 23.15 -35.52 -21.53
CA PRO A 35 23.05 -35.27 -20.10
C PRO A 35 21.71 -34.62 -19.78
N PRO A 36 21.04 -35.01 -18.68
CA PRO A 36 19.76 -34.44 -18.32
C PRO A 36 19.87 -32.92 -18.22
N GLN A 37 18.94 -32.19 -18.82
CA GLN A 37 18.82 -30.75 -18.69
C GLN A 37 17.53 -30.45 -17.95
N VAL A 38 17.59 -29.45 -17.08
CA VAL A 38 16.43 -28.97 -16.34
C VAL A 38 16.49 -27.45 -16.23
N VAL A 39 15.37 -26.80 -16.50
CA VAL A 39 15.25 -25.33 -16.47
C VAL A 39 13.95 -24.94 -15.81
N ILE A 40 14.02 -24.02 -14.86
CA ILE A 40 12.84 -23.35 -14.30
C ILE A 40 12.44 -22.20 -15.23
N GLN A 41 11.17 -22.15 -15.58
CA GLN A 41 10.56 -21.07 -16.36
C GLN A 41 9.53 -20.34 -15.49
N LEU A 42 9.85 -19.09 -15.16
CA LEU A 42 8.96 -18.18 -14.45
C LEU A 42 8.12 -17.38 -15.46
N ALA A 43 6.82 -17.26 -15.20
CA ALA A 43 5.96 -16.36 -15.98
C ALA A 43 6.28 -14.89 -15.67
N GLU A 44 6.50 -14.60 -14.38
CA GLU A 44 6.85 -13.28 -13.86
C GLU A 44 7.93 -13.45 -12.78
N THR A 45 8.87 -12.52 -12.70
CA THR A 45 9.89 -12.52 -11.64
C THR A 45 9.38 -11.92 -10.33
N ASN A 46 8.23 -11.21 -10.37
CA ASN A 46 7.56 -10.70 -9.19
C ASN A 46 6.09 -11.12 -9.22
N THR A 47 5.76 -12.12 -8.41
CA THR A 47 4.44 -12.75 -8.39
C THR A 47 3.69 -12.36 -7.13
N VAL A 48 2.44 -11.93 -7.30
CA VAL A 48 1.48 -11.75 -6.21
C VAL A 48 0.39 -12.79 -6.34
N GLY A 49 0.12 -13.54 -5.27
CA GLY A 49 -0.83 -14.64 -5.33
C GLY A 49 -1.03 -15.37 -4.01
N SER A 50 -2.05 -16.22 -3.97
CA SER A 50 -2.26 -17.18 -2.86
C SER A 50 -1.33 -18.40 -2.95
N SER A 51 -0.59 -18.54 -4.05
CA SER A 51 0.41 -19.57 -4.30
C SER A 51 1.43 -19.09 -5.34
N PHE A 52 2.64 -19.64 -5.34
CA PHE A 52 3.66 -19.35 -6.34
C PHE A 52 3.67 -20.44 -7.42
N LYS A 53 3.46 -20.07 -8.68
CA LYS A 53 3.30 -21.01 -9.82
C LYS A 53 4.38 -20.80 -10.86
N PHE A 54 4.96 -21.88 -11.36
CA PHE A 54 5.97 -21.87 -12.42
C PHE A 54 6.03 -23.20 -13.16
N ALA A 55 6.74 -23.23 -14.29
CA ALA A 55 6.95 -24.44 -15.09
C ALA A 55 8.39 -24.93 -14.97
N VAL A 56 8.58 -26.25 -15.03
CA VAL A 56 9.90 -26.87 -15.13
C VAL A 56 9.98 -27.62 -16.45
N ASN A 57 10.97 -27.26 -17.25
CA ASN A 57 11.27 -27.95 -18.49
C ASN A 57 12.40 -28.97 -18.25
N THR A 58 12.23 -30.20 -18.72
CA THR A 58 13.23 -31.27 -18.59
C THR A 58 13.48 -31.94 -19.93
N SER A 59 14.75 -32.22 -20.24
CA SER A 59 15.16 -33.01 -21.42
C SER A 59 16.36 -33.90 -21.09
N GLY A 60 16.73 -34.82 -21.98
CA GLY A 60 17.85 -35.76 -21.78
C GLY A 60 17.56 -36.97 -20.86
N CYS A 61 16.32 -37.11 -20.39
CA CYS A 61 15.82 -38.31 -19.71
C CYS A 61 14.76 -39.01 -20.55
N ASP A 62 14.89 -40.33 -20.76
CA ASP A 62 13.81 -41.15 -21.32
C ASP A 62 12.66 -41.32 -20.32
N GLN A 63 13.00 -41.45 -19.03
CA GLN A 63 12.05 -41.45 -17.91
C GLN A 63 12.63 -40.65 -16.74
N VAL A 64 11.81 -39.76 -16.18
CA VAL A 64 12.15 -39.00 -14.97
C VAL A 64 11.73 -39.80 -13.75
N GLN A 65 12.68 -40.14 -12.89
CA GLN A 65 12.43 -40.84 -11.63
C GLN A 65 12.03 -39.86 -10.53
N ARG A 66 12.69 -38.71 -10.47
CA ARG A 66 12.50 -37.72 -9.41
C ARG A 66 12.72 -36.31 -9.93
N LEU A 67 11.83 -35.40 -9.54
CA LEU A 67 11.97 -33.97 -9.75
C LEU A 67 11.85 -33.28 -8.40
N GLU A 68 12.83 -32.47 -8.03
CA GLU A 68 12.90 -31.76 -6.75
C GLU A 68 13.10 -30.28 -6.97
N ILE A 69 12.45 -29.47 -6.13
CA ILE A 69 12.53 -28.01 -6.16
C ILE A 69 13.25 -27.55 -4.90
N PHE A 70 14.17 -26.63 -5.08
CA PHE A 70 14.96 -26.02 -4.02
C PHE A 70 14.80 -24.50 -4.04
N ASP A 71 14.92 -23.90 -2.85
CA ASP A 71 15.22 -22.48 -2.67
C ASP A 71 16.63 -22.38 -2.09
N ASP A 72 17.54 -21.81 -2.87
CA ASP A 72 18.98 -21.89 -2.65
C ASP A 72 19.42 -23.37 -2.50
N THR A 73 19.81 -23.79 -1.29
CA THR A 73 20.23 -25.17 -1.00
C THR A 73 19.16 -26.01 -0.30
N ARG A 74 18.02 -25.41 0.04
CA ARG A 74 16.96 -26.08 0.81
C ARG A 74 15.94 -26.72 -0.12
N ALA A 75 15.75 -28.03 0.03
CA ALA A 75 14.65 -28.72 -0.63
C ALA A 75 13.30 -28.17 -0.13
N LEU A 76 12.48 -27.70 -1.06
CA LEU A 76 11.11 -27.25 -0.80
C LEU A 76 10.12 -28.40 -1.01
N LYS A 77 10.23 -29.10 -2.14
CA LYS A 77 9.18 -30.01 -2.61
C LYS A 77 9.70 -31.03 -3.60
N VAL A 78 9.23 -32.28 -3.48
CA VAL A 78 9.35 -33.29 -4.54
C VAL A 78 8.08 -33.22 -5.40
N VAL A 79 8.24 -33.05 -6.71
CA VAL A 79 7.15 -32.87 -7.65
C VAL A 79 6.96 -34.14 -8.47
N PRO A 80 5.74 -34.72 -8.54
CA PRO A 80 5.44 -35.79 -9.47
C PRO A 80 5.63 -35.30 -10.92
N TYR A 81 6.44 -36.01 -11.70
CA TYR A 81 6.66 -35.67 -13.10
C TYR A 81 5.40 -35.98 -13.92
N ALA A 82 4.78 -34.95 -14.49
CA ALA A 82 3.51 -35.05 -15.22
C ALA A 82 3.64 -34.79 -16.73
N GLY A 83 4.84 -34.46 -17.21
CA GLY A 83 5.12 -34.10 -18.61
C GLY A 83 6.12 -32.95 -18.73
N ASN A 84 6.38 -32.51 -19.96
CA ASN A 84 7.26 -31.38 -20.24
C ASN A 84 6.48 -30.29 -21.00
N PRO A 85 6.21 -29.11 -20.41
CA PRO A 85 6.60 -28.67 -19.07
C PRO A 85 5.84 -29.36 -17.93
N THR A 86 6.50 -29.59 -16.79
CA THR A 86 5.83 -29.95 -15.52
C THR A 86 5.42 -28.67 -14.80
N GLN A 87 4.14 -28.53 -14.48
CA GLN A 87 3.61 -27.39 -13.72
C GLN A 87 3.84 -27.59 -12.22
N VAL A 88 4.40 -26.57 -11.56
CA VAL A 88 4.68 -26.58 -10.12
C VAL A 88 3.88 -25.49 -9.43
N THR A 89 3.32 -25.82 -8.28
CA THR A 89 2.68 -24.86 -7.37
C THR A 89 3.27 -25.02 -5.98
N LEU A 90 3.82 -23.93 -5.45
CA LEU A 90 4.26 -23.80 -4.07
C LEU A 90 3.21 -23.07 -3.25
N GLY A 91 2.78 -23.68 -2.15
CA GLY A 91 1.92 -23.07 -1.14
C GLY A 91 2.67 -21.99 -0.36
N THR A 92 1.91 -21.11 0.31
CA THR A 92 2.52 -20.08 1.17
C THR A 92 3.29 -20.68 2.34
N ASP A 93 2.84 -21.80 2.89
CA ASP A 93 3.48 -22.53 3.98
C ASP A 93 4.76 -23.29 3.56
N GLU A 94 4.94 -23.56 2.27
CA GLU A 94 6.13 -24.21 1.71
C GLU A 94 7.31 -23.22 1.54
N ILE A 95 7.04 -21.91 1.56
CA ILE A 95 8.02 -20.85 1.24
C ILE A 95 8.53 -20.15 2.50
N ARG A 96 9.84 -19.86 2.57
CA ARG A 96 10.44 -19.14 3.71
C ARG A 96 10.30 -17.61 3.59
N TYR A 97 9.85 -16.96 4.65
CA TYR A 97 9.67 -15.52 4.77
C TYR A 97 10.63 -14.94 5.81
N THR A 98 11.82 -14.55 5.38
CA THR A 98 12.86 -14.04 6.30
C THR A 98 12.88 -12.51 6.41
N LYS A 99 12.32 -11.79 5.41
CA LYS A 99 12.40 -10.32 5.30
C LYS A 99 11.04 -9.61 5.19
N GLY A 100 9.94 -10.29 5.54
CA GLY A 100 8.57 -9.75 5.52
C GLY A 100 7.60 -10.58 4.69
N ILE A 101 6.51 -9.97 4.21
CA ILE A 101 5.45 -10.61 3.42
C ILE A 101 5.95 -11.22 2.14
N ALA A 102 6.94 -10.63 1.47
CA ALA A 102 7.39 -11.08 0.17
C ALA A 102 8.66 -11.90 0.32
N ALA A 103 8.63 -13.15 -0.16
CA ALA A 103 9.80 -14.01 -0.18
C ALA A 103 10.66 -13.66 -1.39
N THR A 104 11.96 -13.43 -1.17
CA THR A 104 12.96 -13.44 -2.23
C THR A 104 13.43 -14.88 -2.38
N LEU A 105 13.16 -15.49 -3.53
CA LEU A 105 13.43 -16.89 -3.84
C LEU A 105 14.61 -16.99 -4.80
N SER A 106 15.40 -18.04 -4.63
CA SER A 106 16.43 -18.48 -5.56
C SER A 106 16.14 -19.92 -5.99
N LEU A 107 15.22 -20.07 -6.93
CA LEU A 107 14.66 -21.38 -7.26
C LEU A 107 15.59 -22.18 -8.16
N SER A 108 15.87 -23.42 -7.78
CA SER A 108 16.51 -24.40 -8.67
C SER A 108 15.73 -25.71 -8.67
N ALA A 109 15.84 -26.46 -9.77
CA ALA A 109 15.21 -27.75 -9.91
C ALA A 109 16.29 -28.81 -10.16
N GLN A 110 16.18 -29.95 -9.47
CA GLN A 110 17.01 -31.13 -9.71
C GLN A 110 16.16 -32.20 -10.36
N VAL A 111 16.61 -32.70 -11.50
CA VAL A 111 16.01 -33.86 -12.16
C VAL A 111 16.93 -35.07 -11.97
N THR A 112 16.35 -36.22 -11.66
CA THR A 112 17.03 -37.52 -11.66
C THR A 112 16.29 -38.44 -12.62
N CYS A 113 16.99 -38.92 -13.66
CA CYS A 113 16.45 -39.88 -14.61
C CYS A 113 16.40 -41.29 -13.98
N ALA A 114 15.61 -42.19 -14.54
CA ALA A 114 15.51 -43.59 -14.09
C ALA A 114 16.83 -44.38 -14.20
N ASP A 115 17.76 -43.92 -15.05
CA ASP A 115 19.11 -44.49 -15.20
C ASP A 115 20.11 -44.01 -14.13
N GLY A 116 19.67 -43.15 -13.19
CA GLY A 116 20.48 -42.61 -12.09
C GLY A 116 21.24 -41.34 -12.41
N ARG A 117 21.25 -40.85 -13.66
CA ARG A 117 21.86 -39.56 -14.00
C ARG A 117 21.01 -38.42 -13.43
N SER A 118 21.67 -37.38 -12.93
CA SER A 118 20.99 -36.19 -12.41
C SER A 118 21.67 -34.91 -12.87
N ASN A 119 20.90 -33.82 -12.87
CA ASN A 119 21.41 -32.48 -13.09
C ASN A 119 20.55 -31.46 -12.32
N VAL A 120 21.13 -30.28 -12.05
CA VAL A 120 20.50 -29.18 -11.34
C VAL A 120 20.45 -27.96 -12.26
N SER A 121 19.33 -27.26 -12.29
CA SER A 121 19.18 -26.04 -13.08
C SER A 121 20.01 -24.90 -12.50
N GLN A 122 20.30 -23.89 -13.34
CA GLN A 122 20.69 -22.60 -12.80
C GLN A 122 19.58 -22.02 -11.92
N ALA A 123 19.97 -21.25 -10.90
CA ALA A 123 19.04 -20.61 -10.00
C ALA A 123 18.28 -19.48 -10.71
N GLN A 124 16.96 -19.44 -10.53
CA GLN A 124 16.08 -18.39 -11.03
C GLN A 124 15.60 -17.53 -9.86
N LEU A 125 15.89 -16.22 -9.92
CA LEU A 125 15.49 -15.28 -8.89
C LEU A 125 14.03 -14.88 -9.08
N ALA A 126 13.26 -14.94 -7.99
CA ALA A 126 11.87 -14.49 -7.98
C ALA A 126 11.54 -13.76 -6.67
N THR A 127 10.51 -12.93 -6.72
CA THR A 127 9.85 -12.38 -5.53
C THR A 127 8.43 -12.91 -5.50
N PHE A 128 8.01 -13.45 -4.35
CA PHE A 128 6.64 -13.90 -4.15
C PHE A 128 5.98 -13.14 -3.01
N PHE A 129 4.91 -12.40 -3.30
CA PHE A 129 4.05 -11.76 -2.31
C PHE A 129 2.78 -12.60 -2.07
N PRO A 130 2.72 -13.41 -0.99
CA PRO A 130 1.53 -14.09 -0.51
C PRO A 130 0.41 -13.13 -0.13
N VAL A 131 -0.77 -13.37 -0.69
CA VAL A 131 -2.01 -12.64 -0.41
C VAL A 131 -3.16 -13.60 -0.18
N ASP A 132 -4.22 -13.13 0.47
CA ASP A 132 -5.44 -13.90 0.75
C ASP A 132 -6.29 -14.06 -0.51
N GLU A 133 -6.39 -12.98 -1.29
CA GLU A 133 -7.23 -12.91 -2.49
C GLU A 133 -6.52 -12.12 -3.60
N VAL A 134 -6.70 -12.56 -4.84
CA VAL A 134 -6.29 -11.85 -6.06
C VAL A 134 -7.48 -11.77 -6.99
N VAL A 135 -7.76 -10.55 -7.46
CA VAL A 135 -8.65 -10.28 -8.59
C VAL A 135 -7.77 -9.94 -9.78
N GLU A 136 -7.74 -10.86 -10.74
CA GLU A 136 -6.93 -10.74 -11.95
C GLU A 136 -7.58 -9.77 -12.96
N PRO A 137 -6.78 -9.03 -13.75
CA PRO A 137 -7.30 -8.18 -14.80
C PRO A 137 -8.00 -8.99 -15.90
N ILE A 138 -9.05 -8.40 -16.48
CA ILE A 138 -9.85 -8.98 -17.57
C ILE A 138 -8.97 -9.32 -18.78
N SER A 139 -7.99 -8.46 -19.05
CA SER A 139 -7.01 -8.63 -20.11
C SER A 139 -5.65 -8.16 -19.63
N GLY A 140 -4.60 -8.56 -20.36
CA GLY A 140 -3.24 -8.10 -20.08
C GLY A 140 -3.12 -6.58 -20.03
N ASN A 141 -3.96 -5.80 -20.72
CA ASN A 141 -3.82 -4.34 -20.86
C ASN A 141 -4.78 -3.50 -20.00
N THR A 142 -5.66 -4.14 -19.23
CA THR A 142 -6.66 -3.43 -18.42
C THR A 142 -6.27 -3.43 -16.95
N GLN A 143 -6.53 -2.32 -16.25
CA GLN A 143 -6.41 -2.24 -14.80
C GLN A 143 -7.76 -2.53 -14.14
N ILE A 144 -7.77 -3.22 -13.00
CA ILE A 144 -9.02 -3.55 -12.28
C ILE A 144 -9.61 -2.33 -11.57
N VAL A 145 -8.77 -1.51 -10.92
CA VAL A 145 -9.21 -0.30 -10.20
C VAL A 145 -8.41 0.91 -10.66
N PRO A 146 -8.95 2.13 -10.47
CA PRO A 146 -8.17 3.36 -10.65
C PRO A 146 -6.86 3.35 -9.83
N PRO A 147 -5.83 4.09 -10.27
CA PRO A 147 -4.53 4.09 -9.58
C PRO A 147 -4.58 4.51 -8.11
N TYR A 148 -5.42 5.51 -7.80
CA TYR A 148 -5.77 5.94 -6.46
C TYR A 148 -7.26 5.70 -6.24
N PHE A 149 -7.61 5.10 -5.11
CA PHE A 149 -9.00 4.77 -4.81
C PHE A 149 -9.28 4.83 -3.31
N VAL A 150 -10.55 4.89 -2.96
CA VAL A 150 -11.03 4.50 -1.64
C VAL A 150 -11.78 3.19 -1.75
N ALA A 151 -11.74 2.37 -0.71
CA ALA A 151 -12.57 1.19 -0.61
C ALA A 151 -13.82 1.52 0.24
N GLU A 152 -14.95 0.95 -0.13
CA GLU A 152 -16.19 1.06 0.62
C GLU A 152 -16.95 -0.26 0.63
N GLY A 153 -17.78 -0.48 1.65
CA GLY A 153 -18.39 -1.77 1.90
C GLY A 153 -17.44 -2.72 2.64
N THR A 154 -17.83 -3.99 2.73
CA THR A 154 -17.08 -5.02 3.44
C THR A 154 -17.17 -6.36 2.73
N GLY A 155 -16.12 -7.19 2.87
CA GLY A 155 -16.10 -8.57 2.36
C GLY A 155 -16.30 -8.66 0.84
N ASN A 156 -17.39 -9.30 0.40
CA ASN A 156 -17.69 -9.45 -1.04
C ASN A 156 -18.40 -8.25 -1.65
N ASN A 157 -18.95 -7.36 -0.83
CA ASN A 157 -19.67 -6.17 -1.27
C ASN A 157 -18.77 -4.93 -1.34
N VAL A 158 -17.44 -5.13 -1.35
CA VAL A 158 -16.49 -4.02 -1.45
C VAL A 158 -16.55 -3.40 -2.85
N SER A 159 -16.57 -2.08 -2.90
CA SER A 159 -16.40 -1.29 -4.12
C SER A 159 -15.20 -0.36 -3.98
N PHE A 160 -14.56 -0.05 -5.11
CA PHE A 160 -13.39 0.80 -5.20
C PHE A 160 -13.74 2.03 -6.01
N ILE A 161 -13.65 3.21 -5.39
CA ILE A 161 -14.00 4.49 -6.01
C ILE A 161 -12.73 5.29 -6.26
N GLY A 162 -12.50 5.73 -7.49
CA GLY A 162 -11.31 6.51 -7.83
C GLY A 162 -11.42 7.24 -9.16
N CYS A 163 -10.52 8.19 -9.36
CA CYS A 163 -10.44 9.02 -10.56
C CYS A 163 -9.58 8.36 -11.65
N ALA A 164 -10.05 8.41 -12.89
CA ALA A 164 -9.23 8.15 -14.07
C ALA A 164 -9.79 8.90 -15.30
N MET A 165 -9.00 8.93 -16.38
CA MET A 165 -9.44 9.51 -17.65
C MET A 165 -10.17 8.45 -18.49
N GLN A 166 -11.37 8.77 -18.97
CA GLN A 166 -12.05 8.01 -20.03
C GLN A 166 -11.85 8.75 -21.36
N GLY A 167 -10.83 8.34 -22.11
CA GLY A 167 -10.34 9.15 -23.23
C GLY A 167 -9.77 10.47 -22.69
N ASN A 168 -10.39 11.60 -23.04
CA ASN A 168 -10.01 12.94 -22.55
C ASN A 168 -10.98 13.49 -21.48
N VAL A 169 -11.94 12.67 -21.03
CA VAL A 169 -12.96 13.10 -20.06
C VAL A 169 -12.53 12.66 -18.65
N PRO A 170 -12.40 13.59 -17.68
CA PRO A 170 -12.16 13.23 -16.29
C PRO A 170 -13.38 12.47 -15.77
N THR A 171 -13.16 11.26 -15.24
CA THR A 171 -14.24 10.34 -14.88
C THR A 171 -13.99 9.74 -13.50
N LEU A 172 -15.03 9.73 -12.68
CA LEU A 172 -15.05 8.99 -11.43
C LEU A 172 -15.58 7.58 -11.71
N PHE A 173 -14.80 6.56 -11.32
CA PHE A 173 -15.18 5.16 -11.47
C PHE A 173 -15.54 4.56 -10.12
N ARG A 174 -16.53 3.67 -10.10
CA ARG A 174 -16.80 2.73 -9.01
C ARG A 174 -16.75 1.32 -9.55
N VAL A 175 -15.78 0.56 -9.07
CA VAL A 175 -15.58 -0.85 -9.45
C VAL A 175 -16.02 -1.74 -8.30
N LYS A 176 -17.00 -2.62 -8.53
CA LYS A 176 -17.43 -3.60 -7.53
C LYS A 176 -16.49 -4.80 -7.57
N LYS A 177 -16.07 -5.30 -6.41
CA LYS A 177 -15.21 -6.50 -6.33
C LYS A 177 -15.84 -7.72 -7.01
N SER A 178 -17.16 -7.88 -6.85
CA SER A 178 -17.92 -8.99 -7.45
C SER A 178 -18.04 -8.90 -8.97
N GLU A 179 -17.92 -7.70 -9.53
CA GLU A 179 -18.11 -7.41 -10.95
C GLU A 179 -17.02 -6.47 -11.46
N PRO A 180 -15.74 -6.88 -11.41
CA PRO A 180 -14.61 -6.00 -11.72
C PRO A 180 -14.54 -5.61 -13.20
N THR A 181 -15.36 -6.24 -14.05
CA THR A 181 -15.50 -5.97 -15.48
C THR A 181 -16.46 -4.83 -15.81
N ILE A 182 -17.36 -4.49 -14.89
CA ILE A 182 -18.43 -3.52 -15.11
C ILE A 182 -18.25 -2.43 -14.04
N ALA A 183 -17.64 -1.32 -14.45
CA ALA A 183 -17.48 -0.16 -13.60
C ALA A 183 -18.66 0.81 -13.81
N ASP A 184 -19.28 1.23 -12.71
CA ASP A 184 -20.14 2.41 -12.75
C ASP A 184 -19.22 3.63 -13.00
N SER A 185 -19.68 4.61 -13.78
CA SER A 185 -18.89 5.81 -14.11
C SER A 185 -19.73 7.07 -14.05
N LEU A 186 -19.09 8.16 -13.64
CA LEU A 186 -19.65 9.52 -13.65
C LEU A 186 -18.64 10.46 -14.30
N GLU A 187 -19.07 11.17 -15.34
CA GLU A 187 -18.31 12.28 -15.89
C GLU A 187 -18.23 13.42 -14.88
N MET A 188 -17.04 14.00 -14.75
CA MET A 188 -16.75 15.05 -13.78
C MET A 188 -16.65 16.41 -14.48
N ASP A 189 -17.23 17.43 -13.85
CA ASP A 189 -17.22 18.82 -14.31
C ASP A 189 -15.92 19.56 -13.95
N PHE A 190 -15.05 18.96 -13.15
CA PHE A 190 -13.71 19.42 -12.83
C PHE A 190 -12.67 18.29 -12.95
N PRO A 191 -11.36 18.61 -12.99
CA PRO A 191 -10.31 17.59 -13.07
C PRO A 191 -10.41 16.54 -11.96
N CYS A 192 -10.53 15.28 -12.36
CA CYS A 192 -10.55 14.09 -11.50
C CYS A 192 -9.27 13.30 -11.82
N ASP A 193 -8.25 13.44 -10.99
CA ASP A 193 -6.92 12.88 -11.23
C ASP A 193 -6.26 12.38 -9.93
N ALA A 194 -4.97 12.07 -10.00
CA ALA A 194 -4.18 11.58 -8.87
C ALA A 194 -4.11 12.53 -7.66
N THR A 195 -4.45 13.81 -7.85
CA THR A 195 -4.47 14.83 -6.81
C THR A 195 -5.86 15.03 -6.18
N THR A 196 -6.88 14.34 -6.71
CA THR A 196 -8.22 14.33 -6.14
C THR A 196 -8.24 13.53 -4.85
N ILE A 197 -8.69 14.15 -3.77
CA ILE A 197 -8.85 13.50 -2.47
C ILE A 197 -10.31 13.10 -2.32
N ILE A 198 -10.54 11.86 -1.88
CA ILE A 198 -11.86 11.29 -1.62
C ILE A 198 -11.95 11.00 -0.13
N THR A 199 -12.90 11.62 0.56
CA THR A 199 -13.06 11.42 2.01
C THR A 199 -13.69 10.07 2.32
N ASP A 200 -13.52 9.66 3.57
CA ASP A 200 -14.39 8.65 4.18
C ASP A 200 -15.86 9.09 4.14
N ARG A 201 -16.75 8.10 4.21
CA ARG A 201 -18.19 8.32 4.28
C ARG A 201 -18.56 8.90 5.66
N LYS A 202 -19.35 9.97 5.69
CA LYS A 202 -19.84 10.58 6.95
C LYS A 202 -21.36 10.85 6.90
N PRO A 203 -22.16 10.31 7.85
CA PRO A 203 -21.79 9.31 8.85
C PRO A 203 -21.20 8.03 8.22
N ALA A 204 -20.38 7.29 8.97
CA ALA A 204 -19.81 6.03 8.47
C ALA A 204 -20.93 5.09 8.00
N LEU A 205 -20.66 4.31 6.94
CA LEU A 205 -21.58 3.36 6.30
C LEU A 205 -22.81 3.97 5.60
N THR A 206 -23.47 4.98 6.17
CA THR A 206 -24.77 5.48 5.67
C THR A 206 -24.72 6.85 4.99
N GLY A 207 -23.62 7.57 5.15
CA GLY A 207 -23.47 8.94 4.69
C GLY A 207 -23.03 9.13 3.24
N LEU A 208 -22.53 10.32 2.95
CA LEU A 208 -21.94 10.69 1.66
C LEU A 208 -20.42 10.75 1.75
N ARG A 209 -19.76 10.73 0.59
CA ARG A 209 -18.34 11.06 0.44
C ARG A 209 -18.22 12.44 -0.17
N TRP A 210 -17.20 13.18 0.25
CA TRP A 210 -16.78 14.38 -0.43
C TRP A 210 -15.53 14.08 -1.26
N LEU A 211 -15.47 14.65 -2.44
CA LEU A 211 -14.36 14.56 -3.36
C LEU A 211 -13.94 15.97 -3.71
N TRP A 212 -12.64 16.26 -3.74
CA TRP A 212 -12.17 17.55 -4.23
C TRP A 212 -10.81 17.45 -4.86
N THR A 213 -10.58 18.33 -5.83
CA THR A 213 -9.27 18.56 -6.43
C THR A 213 -8.85 19.97 -6.05
N ARG A 214 -7.71 20.08 -5.36
CA ARG A 214 -7.27 21.33 -4.75
C ARG A 214 -7.23 22.48 -5.77
N GLY A 215 -7.99 23.53 -5.49
CA GLY A 215 -8.09 24.72 -6.33
C GLY A 215 -8.87 24.54 -7.64
N ARG A 216 -9.54 23.40 -7.84
CA ARG A 216 -10.18 23.05 -9.11
C ARG A 216 -11.65 22.64 -9.03
N GLY A 217 -12.11 22.12 -7.88
CA GLY A 217 -13.51 21.77 -7.70
C GLY A 217 -13.75 20.80 -6.55
N VAL A 218 -15.03 20.61 -6.23
CA VAL A 218 -15.53 19.79 -5.12
C VAL A 218 -16.86 19.14 -5.50
N LEU A 219 -17.12 17.94 -4.99
CA LEU A 219 -18.33 17.16 -5.21
C LEU A 219 -18.72 16.39 -3.96
N ALA A 220 -20.03 16.27 -3.71
CA ALA A 220 -20.60 15.35 -2.74
C ALA A 220 -21.26 14.17 -3.47
N LEU A 221 -20.87 12.95 -3.10
CA LEU A 221 -21.27 11.70 -3.72
C LEU A 221 -22.13 10.85 -2.77
N LYS A 222 -23.29 10.42 -3.24
CA LYS A 222 -24.18 9.53 -2.49
C LYS A 222 -23.73 8.07 -2.57
N ALA A 223 -24.24 7.25 -1.66
CA ALA A 223 -23.96 5.81 -1.60
C ALA A 223 -24.40 5.03 -2.84
N ASP A 224 -25.42 5.51 -3.56
CA ASP A 224 -25.89 4.95 -4.83
C ASP A 224 -25.04 5.38 -6.04
N PHE A 225 -23.91 6.07 -5.80
CA PHE A 225 -23.03 6.60 -6.83
C PHE A 225 -23.69 7.68 -7.71
N SER A 226 -24.59 8.48 -7.13
CA SER A 226 -25.10 9.70 -7.76
C SER A 226 -24.54 10.97 -7.10
N ILE A 227 -24.47 12.05 -7.88
CA ILE A 227 -23.98 13.35 -7.41
C ILE A 227 -25.07 14.02 -6.58
N ALA A 228 -24.75 14.41 -5.35
CA ALA A 228 -25.61 15.23 -4.49
C ALA A 228 -25.38 16.73 -4.71
N TYR A 229 -24.12 17.12 -4.95
CA TYR A 229 -23.68 18.49 -5.15
C TYR A 229 -22.36 18.49 -5.91
N SER A 230 -22.14 19.46 -6.80
CA SER A 230 -20.84 19.73 -7.41
C SER A 230 -20.61 21.25 -7.52
N SER A 231 -19.34 21.64 -7.53
CA SER A 231 -18.91 23.01 -7.80
C SER A 231 -17.47 23.02 -8.31
N ASP A 232 -17.18 23.90 -9.25
CA ASP A 232 -15.84 24.22 -9.75
C ASP A 232 -15.09 25.24 -8.87
N ALA A 233 -15.61 25.54 -7.67
CA ALA A 233 -14.99 26.48 -6.74
C ALA A 233 -13.56 26.05 -6.39
N ALA A 234 -12.65 27.03 -6.28
CA ALA A 234 -11.24 26.83 -5.97
C ALA A 234 -10.98 26.48 -4.49
N VAL A 235 -11.61 25.40 -4.01
CA VAL A 235 -11.48 24.88 -2.65
C VAL A 235 -10.04 24.43 -2.39
N LYS A 236 -9.41 24.99 -1.37
CA LYS A 236 -8.04 24.62 -0.97
C LYS A 236 -8.01 23.33 -0.17
N ASN A 237 -8.97 23.13 0.72
CA ASN A 237 -9.13 21.91 1.49
C ASN A 237 -10.57 21.80 2.01
N LEU A 238 -10.94 20.63 2.51
CA LEU A 238 -12.21 20.41 3.18
C LEU A 238 -12.08 19.50 4.39
N ALA A 239 -13.04 19.61 5.29
CA ALA A 239 -13.25 18.69 6.40
C ALA A 239 -14.72 18.31 6.48
N VAL A 240 -15.04 17.06 6.79
CA VAL A 240 -16.43 16.58 6.79
C VAL A 240 -16.92 16.40 8.23
N GLY A 241 -18.04 17.03 8.55
CA GLY A 241 -18.71 16.91 9.83
C GLY A 241 -19.48 15.60 9.99
N PRO A 242 -19.98 15.32 11.21
CA PRO A 242 -20.65 14.07 11.53
C PRO A 242 -21.97 13.85 10.77
N ASP A 243 -22.63 14.94 10.35
CA ASP A 243 -23.87 14.95 9.59
C ASP A 243 -23.65 14.85 8.06
N GLY A 244 -22.39 14.75 7.62
CA GLY A 244 -22.02 14.73 6.21
C GLY A 244 -21.90 16.10 5.56
N SER A 245 -22.17 17.20 6.28
CA SER A 245 -21.86 18.55 5.80
C SER A 245 -20.34 18.75 5.74
N ALA A 246 -19.85 19.54 4.79
CA ALA A 246 -18.43 19.83 4.63
C ALA A 246 -18.09 21.27 4.98
N ILE A 247 -17.02 21.44 5.74
CA ILE A 247 -16.34 22.71 5.96
C ILE A 247 -15.36 22.87 4.80
N LEU A 248 -15.67 23.78 3.88
CA LEU A 248 -14.83 24.12 2.74
C LEU A 248 -14.07 25.40 3.06
N TYR A 249 -12.79 25.49 2.67
CA TYR A 249 -12.11 26.78 2.68
C TYR A 249 -11.31 27.02 1.41
N ASP A 250 -11.21 28.29 1.05
CA ASP A 250 -10.45 28.79 -0.08
C ASP A 250 -9.52 29.95 0.38
N SER A 251 -9.14 30.86 -0.52
CA SER A 251 -8.32 32.02 -0.15
C SER A 251 -9.06 33.11 0.61
N THR A 252 -10.39 33.15 0.53
CA THR A 252 -11.19 34.28 1.01
C THR A 252 -12.24 33.88 2.03
N GLN A 253 -12.67 32.62 2.06
CA GLN A 253 -13.79 32.17 2.87
C GLN A 253 -13.57 30.80 3.53
N LEU A 254 -14.21 30.63 4.69
CA LEU A 254 -14.47 29.35 5.35
C LEU A 254 -16.00 29.15 5.40
N ARG A 255 -16.51 28.07 4.83
CA ARG A 255 -17.96 27.83 4.65
C ARG A 255 -18.33 26.46 5.16
N LEU A 256 -19.46 26.34 5.86
CA LEU A 256 -20.10 25.04 6.08
C LEU A 256 -21.18 24.85 5.02
N VAL A 257 -21.08 23.74 4.28
CA VAL A 257 -21.95 23.41 3.16
C VAL A 257 -22.62 22.06 3.43
N SER A 258 -23.95 22.03 3.38
CA SER A 258 -24.70 20.78 3.50
C SER A 258 -24.47 19.87 2.28
N PRO A 259 -24.78 18.56 2.38
CA PRO A 259 -24.70 17.64 1.24
C PRO A 259 -25.51 18.05 0.01
N ALA A 260 -26.54 18.88 0.18
CA ALA A 260 -27.37 19.41 -0.90
C ALA A 260 -26.83 20.73 -1.50
N GLY A 261 -25.62 21.15 -1.14
CA GLY A 261 -24.99 22.37 -1.65
C GLY A 261 -25.44 23.66 -0.96
N LYS A 262 -26.34 23.60 0.02
CA LYS A 262 -26.75 24.79 0.79
C LYS A 262 -25.62 25.24 1.73
N VAL A 263 -25.18 26.48 1.58
CA VAL A 263 -24.30 27.15 2.55
C VAL A 263 -25.09 27.40 3.83
N LEU A 264 -24.63 26.83 4.94
CA LEU A 264 -25.25 26.95 6.26
C LEU A 264 -24.75 28.18 7.01
N TRP A 265 -23.45 28.46 6.89
CA TRP A 265 -22.83 29.70 7.34
C TRP A 265 -21.50 29.89 6.60
N GLU A 266 -21.02 31.13 6.62
CA GLU A 266 -19.73 31.51 6.06
C GLU A 266 -18.99 32.51 6.96
N ARG A 267 -17.66 32.45 6.91
CA ARG A 267 -16.77 33.45 7.50
C ARG A 267 -15.77 33.92 6.47
N THR A 268 -15.51 35.21 6.47
CA THR A 268 -14.49 35.81 5.61
C THR A 268 -13.11 35.63 6.26
N ILE A 269 -12.11 35.24 5.47
CA ILE A 269 -10.72 35.16 5.93
C ILE A 269 -10.06 36.54 5.93
N ILE A 270 -10.46 37.40 4.99
CA ILE A 270 -9.93 38.76 4.79
C ILE A 270 -11.09 39.75 4.73
N GLY A 271 -11.18 40.71 5.65
CA GLY A 271 -12.18 41.79 5.62
C GLY A 271 -12.65 42.25 6.99
N ASP A 272 -13.61 43.18 7.01
CA ASP A 272 -14.02 43.92 8.23
C ASP A 272 -15.17 43.27 9.00
N THR A 273 -15.96 42.38 8.37
CA THR A 273 -17.15 41.78 8.97
C THR A 273 -17.07 40.26 9.04
N ASN A 274 -17.44 39.71 10.20
CA ASN A 274 -17.48 38.26 10.48
C ASN A 274 -16.18 37.50 10.12
N TYR A 275 -15.04 38.15 10.33
CA TYR A 275 -13.74 37.66 9.88
C TYR A 275 -13.16 36.59 10.84
N LEU A 276 -12.24 35.77 10.31
CA LEU A 276 -11.40 34.88 11.11
C LEU A 276 -10.15 35.63 11.60
N PRO A 277 -9.68 35.41 12.84
CA PRO A 277 -8.53 36.12 13.43
C PRO A 277 -7.18 35.58 12.92
N GLY A 278 -7.09 35.34 11.61
CA GLY A 278 -5.94 34.79 10.90
C GLY A 278 -6.33 34.02 9.64
N LEU A 279 -5.32 33.65 8.86
CA LEU A 279 -5.43 32.81 7.67
C LEU A 279 -5.50 31.34 8.07
N VAL A 280 -6.35 30.54 7.41
CA VAL A 280 -6.39 29.09 7.64
C VAL A 280 -5.04 28.46 7.29
N ALA A 281 -4.46 27.75 8.25
CA ALA A 281 -3.11 27.19 8.18
C ALA A 281 -3.06 25.66 8.20
N GLY A 282 -4.20 25.00 8.37
CA GLY A 282 -4.32 23.55 8.40
C GLY A 282 -5.76 23.09 8.28
N GLU A 283 -5.98 21.79 8.42
CA GLU A 283 -7.31 21.18 8.29
C GLU A 283 -8.20 21.54 9.48
N PRO A 284 -9.38 22.15 9.25
CA PRO A 284 -10.40 22.30 10.28
C PRO A 284 -10.88 20.93 10.76
N MET A 285 -11.37 20.87 12.00
CA MET A 285 -11.93 19.64 12.55
C MET A 285 -13.21 19.93 13.33
N VAL A 286 -14.24 19.11 13.09
CA VAL A 286 -15.48 19.14 13.88
C VAL A 286 -15.32 18.27 15.12
N ARG A 287 -15.52 18.86 16.31
CA ARG A 287 -15.50 18.13 17.58
C ARG A 287 -16.81 17.38 17.78
N THR A 288 -16.73 16.05 17.79
CA THR A 288 -17.89 15.15 17.87
C THR A 288 -18.01 14.42 19.22
N GLY A 289 -17.05 14.60 20.12
CA GLY A 289 -17.03 13.97 21.44
C GLY A 289 -16.60 14.92 22.57
N GLY A 290 -16.96 14.55 23.80
CA GLY A 290 -16.61 15.29 25.02
C GLY A 290 -17.42 16.58 25.26
N THR A 291 -16.98 17.39 26.22
CA THR A 291 -17.65 18.63 26.64
C THR A 291 -17.61 19.76 25.61
N SER A 292 -16.84 19.60 24.54
CA SER A 292 -16.69 20.59 23.46
C SER A 292 -17.36 20.14 22.14
N THR A 293 -18.24 19.14 22.21
CA THR A 293 -19.03 18.66 21.06
C THR A 293 -19.83 19.80 20.42
N GLY A 294 -19.95 19.78 19.09
CA GLY A 294 -20.70 20.81 18.35
C GLY A 294 -19.91 22.10 18.10
N THR A 295 -18.58 22.03 18.19
CA THR A 295 -17.68 23.12 17.79
C THR A 295 -16.75 22.68 16.66
N VAL A 296 -16.19 23.66 15.95
CA VAL A 296 -15.14 23.49 14.94
C VAL A 296 -13.88 24.12 15.47
N VAL A 297 -12.76 23.40 15.39
CA VAL A 297 -11.43 23.97 15.58
C VAL A 297 -10.79 24.25 14.22
N VAL A 298 -10.23 25.45 14.07
CA VAL A 298 -9.59 25.88 12.82
C VAL A 298 -8.17 26.32 13.14
N PRO A 299 -7.12 25.65 12.61
CA PRO A 299 -5.75 26.11 12.73
C PRO A 299 -5.58 27.38 11.89
N LEU A 300 -5.06 28.43 12.50
CA LEU A 300 -4.84 29.73 11.88
C LEU A 300 -3.38 30.15 11.98
N LYS A 301 -2.96 30.99 11.06
CA LYS A 301 -1.75 31.79 11.15
C LYS A 301 -2.07 33.28 11.06
N ASP A 302 -1.39 34.07 11.86
CA ASP A 302 -1.46 35.52 11.86
C ASP A 302 -0.05 36.06 11.63
N ASP A 303 0.20 36.60 10.45
CA ASP A 303 1.51 37.10 10.03
C ASP A 303 1.65 38.57 10.49
N GLY A 304 2.52 38.81 11.46
CA GLY A 304 2.95 40.15 11.87
C GLY A 304 4.13 40.66 11.05
N ALA A 305 4.78 41.74 11.51
CA ALA A 305 5.93 42.33 10.81
C ALA A 305 7.12 41.37 10.73
N ASP A 306 7.48 40.74 11.86
CA ASP A 306 8.68 39.90 11.97
C ASP A 306 8.37 38.45 12.39
N THR A 307 7.14 38.18 12.79
CA THR A 307 6.73 36.89 13.38
C THR A 307 5.39 36.40 12.84
N THR A 308 5.24 35.09 12.74
CA THR A 308 3.94 34.42 12.49
C THR A 308 3.44 33.81 13.79
N ALA A 309 2.25 34.19 14.25
CA ALA A 309 1.56 33.55 15.36
C ALA A 309 0.67 32.40 14.86
N VAL A 310 0.81 31.21 15.44
CA VAL A 310 -0.07 30.07 15.22
C VAL A 310 -1.18 30.09 16.25
N ARG A 311 -2.42 30.08 15.78
CA ARG A 311 -3.63 30.15 16.60
C ARG A 311 -4.59 29.02 16.28
N VAL A 312 -5.55 28.80 17.17
CA VAL A 312 -6.74 27.98 16.90
C VAL A 312 -7.99 28.79 17.20
N ALA A 313 -8.82 29.01 16.18
CA ALA A 313 -10.16 29.55 16.37
C ALA A 313 -11.14 28.41 16.70
N VAL A 314 -12.07 28.67 17.62
CA VAL A 314 -13.17 27.77 17.96
C VAL A 314 -14.49 28.39 17.52
N LEU A 315 -15.16 27.74 16.58
CA LEU A 315 -16.45 28.18 16.05
C LEU A 315 -17.56 27.26 16.54
N THR A 316 -18.77 27.77 16.74
CA THR A 316 -19.95 26.89 16.89
C THR A 316 -20.21 26.18 15.56
N TYR A 317 -20.47 24.88 15.56
CA TYR A 317 -20.74 24.14 14.31
C TYR A 317 -22.03 24.59 13.63
N ALA A 318 -23.07 24.87 14.40
CA ALA A 318 -24.40 25.20 13.85
C ALA A 318 -24.48 26.56 13.16
N LYS A 319 -23.73 27.56 13.64
CA LYS A 319 -23.86 28.96 13.20
C LYS A 319 -22.56 29.57 12.71
N GLY A 320 -21.43 28.90 12.92
CA GLY A 320 -20.12 29.46 12.67
C GLY A 320 -19.78 30.65 13.57
N GLU A 321 -20.39 30.83 14.75
CA GLU A 321 -20.04 31.92 15.68
C GLU A 321 -18.68 31.67 16.34
N LEU A 322 -17.77 32.66 16.34
CA LEU A 322 -16.47 32.57 17.02
C LEU A 322 -16.67 32.64 18.53
N THR A 323 -16.25 31.60 19.23
CA THR A 323 -16.43 31.45 20.69
C THR A 323 -15.13 31.62 21.47
N ALA A 324 -13.99 31.27 20.86
CA ALA A 324 -12.68 31.42 21.46
C ALA A 324 -11.59 31.46 20.39
N THR A 325 -10.45 32.06 20.76
CA THR A 325 -9.20 31.99 20.00
C THR A 325 -8.08 31.66 20.97
N TYR A 326 -7.30 30.63 20.66
CA TYR A 326 -6.13 30.22 21.45
C TYR A 326 -4.87 30.51 20.65
N GLU A 327 -3.98 31.33 21.18
CA GLU A 327 -2.64 31.51 20.62
C GLU A 327 -1.70 30.44 21.16
N LEU A 328 -1.11 29.66 20.27
CA LEU A 328 -0.32 28.49 20.63
C LEU A 328 1.17 28.77 20.55
N GLU A 329 1.64 29.45 19.52
CA GLU A 329 3.07 29.75 19.38
C GLU A 329 3.31 30.94 18.45
N SER A 330 4.48 31.54 18.53
CA SER A 330 4.95 32.51 17.55
C SER A 330 6.36 32.15 17.08
N PHE A 331 6.57 32.21 15.77
CA PHE A 331 7.85 31.91 15.13
C PHE A 331 8.33 33.11 14.31
N PRO A 332 9.61 33.18 13.93
CA PRO A 332 10.04 34.09 12.86
C PRO A 332 9.18 33.91 11.61
N LEU A 333 8.91 35.01 10.92
CA LEU A 333 8.14 35.00 9.67
C LEU A 333 8.71 33.97 8.69
N ASN A 334 7.83 33.28 7.94
CA ASN A 334 8.16 32.23 6.97
C ASN A 334 8.69 30.91 7.56
N THR A 335 8.67 30.71 8.88
CA THR A 335 8.96 29.40 9.47
C THR A 335 7.87 28.41 9.04
N PRO A 336 8.20 27.31 8.34
CA PRO A 336 7.22 26.31 7.93
C PRO A 336 6.77 25.49 9.15
N PHE A 337 5.47 25.21 9.21
CA PHE A 337 4.87 24.42 10.27
C PHE A 337 3.73 23.55 9.74
N TRP A 338 3.40 22.51 10.50
CA TRP A 338 2.36 21.53 10.20
C TRP A 338 1.46 21.36 11.41
N THR A 339 0.17 21.17 11.18
CA THR A 339 -0.81 21.00 12.25
C THR A 339 -1.63 19.74 12.05
N ALA A 340 -1.92 19.03 13.13
CA ALA A 340 -2.95 17.99 13.16
C ALA A 340 -3.69 18.05 14.50
N PHE A 341 -4.93 17.59 14.53
CA PHE A 341 -5.68 17.44 15.78
C PHE A 341 -5.82 15.97 16.15
N ASP A 342 -5.87 15.70 17.45
CA ASP A 342 -6.40 14.43 17.94
C ASP A 342 -7.90 14.27 17.57
N ASP A 343 -8.45 13.06 17.63
CA ASP A 343 -9.84 12.78 17.24
C ASP A 343 -10.92 13.50 18.09
N THR A 344 -10.53 14.11 19.22
CA THR A 344 -11.42 14.93 20.05
C THR A 344 -11.33 16.43 19.71
N GLY A 345 -10.27 16.83 19.01
CA GLY A 345 -9.94 18.23 18.76
C GLY A 345 -9.55 18.98 20.02
N SER A 346 -9.17 18.30 21.10
CA SER A 346 -8.73 18.92 22.36
C SER A 346 -7.24 19.17 22.37
N VAL A 347 -6.47 18.47 21.53
CA VAL A 347 -5.02 18.60 21.42
C VAL A 347 -4.65 18.90 19.98
N MET A 348 -3.87 19.96 19.76
CA MET A 348 -3.21 20.23 18.49
C MET A 348 -1.77 19.75 18.54
N TYR A 349 -1.38 18.93 17.59
CA TYR A 349 0.02 18.63 17.30
C TYR A 349 0.57 19.70 16.36
N LEU A 350 1.66 20.34 16.76
CA LEU A 350 2.35 21.37 15.97
C LEU A 350 3.76 20.87 15.65
N GLY A 351 4.02 20.70 14.36
CA GLY A 351 5.33 20.34 13.82
C GLY A 351 6.02 21.57 13.24
N THR A 352 7.32 21.69 13.44
CA THR A 352 8.15 22.78 12.90
C THR A 352 9.44 22.22 12.31
N GLN A 353 10.02 22.93 11.35
CA GLN A 353 11.26 22.54 10.70
C GLN A 353 12.39 23.53 11.01
N GLN A 354 13.56 23.02 11.36
CA GLN A 354 14.79 23.78 11.46
C GLN A 354 15.91 23.02 10.73
N GLY A 355 16.34 23.52 9.57
CA GLY A 355 17.27 22.80 8.69
C GLY A 355 16.68 21.45 8.26
N GLU A 356 17.42 20.36 8.46
CA GLU A 356 16.96 18.98 8.19
C GLU A 356 16.36 18.27 9.41
N SER A 357 16.06 19.01 10.48
CA SER A 357 15.46 18.47 11.70
C SER A 357 14.06 19.02 11.95
N ALA A 358 13.12 18.13 12.21
CA ALA A 358 11.77 18.45 12.63
C ALA A 358 11.66 18.41 14.17
N SER A 359 10.81 19.25 14.74
CA SER A 359 10.39 19.15 16.14
C SER A 359 8.87 19.15 16.23
N VAL A 360 8.32 18.36 17.15
CA VAL A 360 6.88 18.20 17.32
C VAL A 360 6.47 18.45 18.75
N ARG A 361 5.32 19.10 18.93
CA ARG A 361 4.77 19.46 20.23
C ARG A 361 3.28 19.23 20.29
N ALA A 362 2.76 18.93 21.47
CA ALA A 362 1.34 18.80 21.73
C ALA A 362 0.82 19.95 22.59
N CYS A 363 -0.19 20.64 22.10
CA CYS A 363 -0.79 21.82 22.69
C CYS A 363 -2.24 21.53 23.06
N ALA A 364 -2.56 21.56 24.36
CA ALA A 364 -3.94 21.42 24.82
C ALA A 364 -4.73 22.72 24.54
N LEU A 365 -5.92 22.58 23.98
CA LEU A 365 -6.85 23.68 23.73
C LEU A 365 -7.73 23.93 24.97
N GLY A 366 -8.18 25.17 25.17
CA GLY A 366 -8.97 25.54 26.36
C GLY A 366 -8.14 26.10 27.52
N LYS A 367 -6.81 26.18 27.37
CA LYS A 367 -5.92 26.90 28.29
C LYS A 367 -5.45 28.19 27.60
N THR A 368 -5.38 29.28 28.37
CA THR A 368 -4.87 30.57 27.88
C THR A 368 -3.35 30.59 28.01
N GLY A 369 -2.66 31.06 26.96
CA GLY A 369 -1.19 31.19 26.90
C GLY A 369 -0.52 30.32 25.84
N LEU A 370 0.74 30.66 25.53
CA LEU A 370 1.55 29.92 24.55
C LEU A 370 1.78 28.48 24.99
N CYS A 371 1.89 27.58 24.01
CA CYS A 371 2.25 26.17 24.11
C CYS A 371 3.71 25.99 24.56
N ARG A 372 3.99 26.43 25.79
CA ARG A 372 5.29 26.36 26.47
C ARG A 372 5.24 25.34 27.59
N ALA A 373 6.38 24.72 27.86
CA ALA A 373 6.51 23.72 28.90
C ALA A 373 6.18 24.33 30.25
N SER A 374 5.12 23.84 30.88
CA SER A 374 4.78 24.16 32.25
C SER A 374 4.10 22.94 32.88
N THR A 375 3.90 22.97 34.18
CA THR A 375 3.09 21.98 34.90
C THR A 375 1.66 21.90 34.40
N ASP A 376 1.14 22.95 33.76
CA ASP A 376 -0.30 23.16 33.55
C ASP A 376 -0.73 23.42 32.09
N THR A 377 0.20 23.67 31.15
CA THR A 377 -0.13 24.17 29.79
C THR A 377 0.60 23.48 28.63
N ARG A 378 1.41 22.45 28.88
CA ARG A 378 1.97 21.60 27.81
C ARG A 378 1.70 20.14 28.14
N LEU A 379 1.35 19.37 27.11
CA LEU A 379 1.36 17.93 27.23
C LEU A 379 2.81 17.42 27.05
N TRP A 380 3.52 17.80 25.98
CA TRP A 380 4.94 17.45 25.77
C TRP A 380 5.57 18.15 24.55
N ILE A 381 6.90 18.08 24.44
CA ILE A 381 7.68 18.28 23.19
C ILE A 381 8.62 17.11 22.99
N THR A 382 8.86 16.74 21.73
CA THR A 382 9.89 15.76 21.36
C THR A 382 11.20 16.10 22.04
N SER A 383 11.70 15.19 22.87
CA SER A 383 12.94 15.38 23.65
C SER A 383 14.19 15.53 22.78
N GLN A 384 14.13 15.08 21.53
CA GLN A 384 15.20 15.16 20.55
C GLN A 384 14.66 15.59 19.18
N PRO A 385 15.45 16.31 18.36
CA PRO A 385 15.07 16.61 16.99
C PRO A 385 14.90 15.32 16.17
N LEU A 386 13.88 15.31 15.32
CA LEU A 386 13.55 14.19 14.44
C LEU A 386 14.18 14.44 13.07
N ALA A 387 14.99 13.51 12.57
CA ALA A 387 15.68 13.71 11.30
C ALA A 387 14.72 13.63 10.09
N GLY A 388 14.98 14.50 9.11
CA GLY A 388 14.25 14.61 7.85
C GLY A 388 13.38 15.86 7.75
N TYR A 389 12.95 16.17 6.52
CA TYR A 389 12.05 17.30 6.26
C TYR A 389 10.60 16.88 6.51
N LEU A 390 9.89 17.55 7.42
CA LEU A 390 8.53 17.20 7.81
C LEU A 390 7.58 17.25 6.59
N ALA A 391 6.73 16.23 6.46
CA ALA A 391 5.76 16.11 5.38
C ALA A 391 4.33 16.03 5.92
N ALA A 392 4.11 15.25 6.99
CA ALA A 392 2.80 15.11 7.60
C ALA A 392 2.87 14.75 9.09
N LEU A 393 1.78 15.06 9.80
CA LEU A 393 1.50 14.61 11.15
C LEU A 393 0.20 13.81 11.11
N VAL A 394 0.25 12.53 11.49
CA VAL A 394 -0.90 11.63 11.37
C VAL A 394 -1.18 10.95 12.71
N PRO A 395 -2.14 11.47 13.49
CA PRO A 395 -2.65 10.80 14.68
C PRO A 395 -3.28 9.46 14.30
N TYR A 396 -3.01 8.42 15.07
CA TYR A 396 -3.59 7.11 14.84
C TYR A 396 -3.72 6.29 16.13
N ASN A 397 -4.32 5.11 16.01
CA ASN A 397 -4.51 4.19 17.13
C ASN A 397 -5.27 4.84 18.29
N ASN A 398 -6.44 5.42 17.99
CA ASN A 398 -7.31 6.11 18.94
C ASN A 398 -6.55 7.18 19.77
N ASN A 399 -5.80 8.03 19.09
CA ASN A 399 -4.94 9.08 19.66
C ASN A 399 -3.90 8.60 20.69
N SER A 400 -3.54 7.33 20.69
CA SER A 400 -2.43 6.87 21.53
C SER A 400 -1.08 7.07 20.84
N ARG A 401 -1.07 7.24 19.50
CA ARG A 401 0.15 7.39 18.71
C ARG A 401 0.04 8.55 17.73
N LEU A 402 1.19 9.14 17.42
CA LEU A 402 1.35 10.12 16.35
C LEU A 402 2.46 9.65 15.41
N ALA A 403 2.14 9.47 14.13
CA ALA A 403 3.13 9.29 13.09
C ALA A 403 3.61 10.66 12.62
N VAL A 404 4.89 10.94 12.82
CA VAL A 404 5.61 12.09 12.27
C VAL A 404 6.31 11.63 11.00
N VAL A 405 5.71 11.95 9.86
CA VAL A 405 6.19 11.54 8.55
C VAL A 405 7.07 12.65 8.00
N THR A 406 8.36 12.38 7.86
CA THR A 406 9.28 13.20 7.10
C THR A 406 9.44 12.64 5.68
N ALA A 407 10.08 13.38 4.79
CA ALA A 407 10.26 13.00 3.40
C ALA A 407 10.83 11.58 3.24
N ASN A 408 11.78 11.16 4.08
CA ASN A 408 12.45 9.86 3.98
C ASN A 408 12.52 9.08 5.31
N GLN A 409 11.81 9.53 6.35
CA GLN A 409 11.77 8.85 7.64
C GLN A 409 10.38 8.96 8.27
N THR A 410 9.94 7.91 8.95
CA THR A 410 8.72 7.95 9.76
C THR A 410 9.07 7.63 11.20
N TRP A 411 8.71 8.57 12.08
CA TRP A 411 8.85 8.46 13.53
C TRP A 411 7.47 8.26 14.14
N PHE A 412 7.36 7.38 15.12
CA PHE A 412 6.15 7.15 15.87
C PHE A 412 6.35 7.63 17.30
N LEU A 413 5.46 8.47 17.79
CA LEU A 413 5.51 9.05 19.12
C LEU A 413 4.39 8.49 20.00
N ASP A 414 4.67 8.26 21.28
CA ASP A 414 3.63 8.01 22.30
C ASP A 414 2.94 9.32 22.66
N VAL A 415 1.64 9.42 22.38
CA VAL A 415 0.87 10.65 22.64
C VAL A 415 -0.31 10.40 23.57
N ARG A 416 -0.34 9.22 24.24
CA ARG A 416 -1.38 8.88 25.20
C ARG A 416 -1.52 9.96 26.27
N ASN A 417 -2.74 10.49 26.39
CA ASN A 417 -3.11 11.43 27.45
C ASN A 417 -3.27 10.68 28.78
N LEU A 418 -2.14 10.36 29.42
CA LEU A 418 -2.09 9.72 30.73
C LEU A 418 -2.06 10.79 31.83
N PRO A 419 -2.86 10.63 32.92
CA PRO A 419 -2.80 11.51 34.07
C PRO A 419 -1.38 11.60 34.65
N GLY A 420 -0.93 12.82 34.96
CA GLY A 420 0.31 13.05 35.73
C GLY A 420 1.60 13.26 34.91
N ASN A 421 1.53 13.84 33.71
CA ASN A 421 2.70 14.33 32.94
C ASN A 421 3.89 13.35 32.96
N LYS A 422 3.65 12.10 32.55
CA LYS A 422 4.70 11.08 32.55
C LYS A 422 5.76 11.42 31.50
N ALA A 423 7.03 11.28 31.87
CA ALA A 423 8.21 11.56 31.04
C ALA A 423 8.27 10.81 29.69
N THR A 424 7.34 9.89 29.42
CA THR A 424 7.28 9.09 28.19
C THR A 424 6.42 9.71 27.09
N GLN A 425 5.61 10.74 27.37
CA GLN A 425 4.82 11.41 26.35
C GLN A 425 5.71 12.20 25.39
N GLY A 426 5.44 12.08 24.09
CA GLY A 426 6.33 12.60 23.04
C GLY A 426 7.59 11.78 22.80
N GLY A 427 7.75 10.66 23.52
CA GLY A 427 8.85 9.73 23.33
C GLY A 427 8.72 8.94 22.05
N ILE A 428 9.85 8.67 21.39
CA ILE A 428 9.93 7.82 20.20
C ILE A 428 9.66 6.37 20.62
N VAL A 429 8.67 5.75 19.99
CA VAL A 429 8.27 4.35 20.25
C VAL A 429 8.67 3.40 19.13
N ASN A 430 9.33 3.89 18.07
CA ASN A 430 9.88 2.99 17.07
C ASN A 430 10.75 1.90 17.72
N LYS A 431 10.71 0.69 17.15
CA LYS A 431 11.66 -0.37 17.51
C LYS A 431 13.10 0.16 17.51
N ASP A 432 13.82 -0.13 18.59
CA ASP A 432 15.20 0.30 18.83
C ASP A 432 15.41 1.84 18.78
N GLN A 433 14.33 2.62 18.92
CA GLN A 433 14.29 4.08 18.73
C GLN A 433 14.81 4.54 17.36
N THR A 434 14.72 3.68 16.35
CA THR A 434 15.19 3.96 14.99
C THR A 434 14.04 4.31 14.06
N SER A 435 14.21 5.35 13.25
CA SER A 435 13.18 5.75 12.31
C SER A 435 12.88 4.65 11.30
N LEU A 436 11.62 4.57 10.87
CA LEU A 436 11.25 3.76 9.71
C LEU A 436 11.74 4.47 8.45
N LYS A 437 12.59 3.83 7.64
CA LYS A 437 13.13 4.41 6.40
C LYS A 437 12.62 3.66 5.17
N PRO A 438 12.16 4.35 4.10
CA PRO A 438 11.92 3.74 2.80
C PRO A 438 13.18 3.07 2.23
N ASN A 439 13.05 2.25 1.20
CA ASN A 439 14.21 1.68 0.50
C ASN A 439 14.95 2.75 -0.33
N GLY A 440 16.28 2.77 -0.24
CA GLY A 440 17.14 3.65 -1.04
C GLY A 440 16.77 5.13 -0.93
N ALA A 441 16.47 5.74 -2.08
CA ALA A 441 16.12 7.16 -2.22
C ALA A 441 14.62 7.43 -2.30
N LEU A 442 13.77 6.45 -1.96
CA LEU A 442 12.31 6.62 -1.96
C LEU A 442 11.89 7.59 -0.84
N VAL A 443 10.77 8.28 -1.09
CA VAL A 443 10.16 9.24 -0.17
C VAL A 443 8.75 8.82 0.21
N ALA A 444 8.33 9.18 1.42
CA ALA A 444 6.97 8.98 1.89
C ALA A 444 5.99 9.75 0.99
N ARG A 445 4.99 9.04 0.47
CA ARG A 445 4.03 9.56 -0.49
C ARG A 445 2.61 9.55 0.06
N PHE A 446 2.18 8.39 0.58
CA PHE A 446 0.91 8.25 1.29
C PHE A 446 1.12 7.43 2.55
N VAL A 447 0.27 7.68 3.54
CA VAL A 447 0.18 6.86 4.73
C VAL A 447 -1.26 6.51 5.00
N GLN A 448 -1.48 5.30 5.47
CA GLN A 448 -2.79 4.79 5.84
C GLN A 448 -2.66 4.19 7.24
N PRO A 449 -3.18 4.87 8.28
CA PRO A 449 -3.44 4.24 9.56
C PRO A 449 -4.31 3.00 9.36
N GLY A 450 -3.87 1.88 9.92
CA GLY A 450 -4.58 0.61 9.94
C GLY A 450 -5.58 0.53 11.08
N PRO A 451 -6.36 -0.57 11.16
CA PRO A 451 -7.11 -0.88 12.37
C PRO A 451 -6.15 -1.05 13.57
N SER A 452 -6.54 -0.49 14.71
CA SER A 452 -5.75 -0.52 15.97
C SER A 452 -4.35 0.11 15.81
N ASN A 453 -3.29 -0.65 16.08
CA ASN A 453 -1.90 -0.17 16.12
C ASN A 453 -1.20 -0.17 14.74
N ALA A 454 -1.85 -0.71 13.71
CA ALA A 454 -1.24 -0.92 12.41
C ALA A 454 -1.01 0.40 11.66
N PHE A 455 0.04 0.42 10.84
CA PHE A 455 0.36 1.58 10.01
C PHE A 455 0.99 1.13 8.69
N TYR A 456 0.49 1.68 7.59
CA TYR A 456 0.96 1.41 6.23
C TYR A 456 1.58 2.68 5.65
N LEU A 457 2.80 2.57 5.16
CA LEU A 457 3.57 3.62 4.51
C LEU A 457 3.77 3.26 3.04
N PHE A 458 3.32 4.13 2.14
CA PHE A 458 3.48 4.00 0.70
C PHE A 458 4.51 5.01 0.22
N THR A 459 5.51 4.55 -0.54
CA THR A 459 6.66 5.36 -0.92
C THR A 459 6.92 5.31 -2.41
N SER A 460 7.37 6.43 -2.99
CA SER A 460 7.76 6.52 -4.39
C SER A 460 9.07 7.29 -4.55
N ALA A 461 9.62 7.30 -5.77
CA ALA A 461 10.69 8.24 -6.07
C ALA A 461 10.20 9.69 -5.91
N ARG A 462 11.10 10.60 -5.59
CA ARG A 462 10.75 12.03 -5.53
C ARG A 462 10.45 12.54 -6.94
N GLY A 463 9.33 13.23 -7.13
CA GLY A 463 9.05 13.96 -8.36
C GLY A 463 9.95 15.20 -8.49
N THR A 464 9.75 15.93 -9.58
CA THR A 464 10.42 17.23 -9.81
C THR A 464 9.36 18.25 -10.18
N ASP A 465 9.70 19.55 -10.19
CA ASP A 465 8.74 20.58 -10.61
C ASP A 465 8.23 20.38 -12.05
N ALA A 466 9.02 19.70 -12.89
CA ALA A 466 8.68 19.38 -14.28
C ALA A 466 7.96 18.02 -14.47
N VAL A 467 8.07 17.10 -13.49
CA VAL A 467 7.54 15.74 -13.60
C VAL A 467 6.71 15.45 -12.35
N PRO A 468 5.39 15.21 -12.51
CA PRO A 468 4.53 14.85 -11.41
C PRO A 468 5.12 13.72 -10.58
N ASP A 469 4.84 13.83 -9.30
CA ASP A 469 5.17 12.84 -8.31
C ASP A 469 4.72 11.43 -8.72
N PRO A 470 5.66 10.46 -8.87
CA PRO A 470 5.32 9.13 -9.37
C PRO A 470 4.50 8.36 -8.34
N TYR A 471 3.72 7.40 -8.84
CA TYR A 471 2.94 6.48 -8.03
C TYR A 471 3.82 5.71 -7.04
N PRO A 472 3.28 5.30 -5.86
CA PRO A 472 4.01 4.45 -4.95
C PRO A 472 4.49 3.17 -5.61
N VAL A 473 5.69 2.72 -5.24
CA VAL A 473 6.31 1.49 -5.72
C VAL A 473 6.74 0.58 -4.57
N GLU A 474 6.73 1.10 -3.34
CA GLU A 474 6.98 0.32 -2.13
C GLU A 474 5.88 0.57 -1.09
N ILE A 475 5.48 -0.50 -0.41
CA ILE A 475 4.72 -0.46 0.83
C ILE A 475 5.59 -0.97 1.98
N VAL A 476 5.51 -0.31 3.12
CA VAL A 476 6.09 -0.74 4.39
C VAL A 476 4.99 -0.75 5.44
N ALA A 477 4.85 -1.86 6.15
CA ALA A 477 3.82 -2.00 7.18
C ALA A 477 4.42 -2.31 8.54
N THR A 478 3.82 -1.74 9.56
CA THR A 478 4.04 -2.08 10.97
C THR A 478 2.72 -2.56 11.55
N GLU A 479 2.76 -3.60 12.38
CA GLU A 479 1.59 -4.00 13.17
C GLU A 479 1.48 -3.20 14.45
N GLU A 480 2.63 -2.85 15.03
CA GLU A 480 2.82 -1.93 16.15
C GLU A 480 4.15 -1.21 15.91
N ALA A 481 4.23 0.08 16.24
CA ALA A 481 5.44 0.87 16.02
C ALA A 481 6.66 0.30 16.77
N GLU A 482 6.41 -0.23 17.98
CA GLU A 482 7.37 -0.83 18.91
C GLU A 482 7.96 -2.13 18.37
N LYS A 483 7.21 -2.84 17.52
CA LYS A 483 7.64 -4.09 16.88
C LYS A 483 8.41 -3.85 15.58
N GLY A 484 8.40 -2.61 15.08
CA GLY A 484 9.08 -2.19 13.88
C GLY A 484 8.41 -2.72 12.62
N VAL A 485 9.19 -2.84 11.54
CA VAL A 485 8.71 -3.34 10.26
C VAL A 485 8.23 -4.78 10.42
N LEU A 486 6.92 -5.00 10.21
CA LEU A 486 6.42 -6.34 10.00
C LEU A 486 6.77 -6.78 8.59
N PHE A 487 6.60 -5.88 7.61
CA PHE A 487 6.97 -6.17 6.23
C PHE A 487 7.26 -5.00 5.31
N ARG A 488 7.89 -5.33 4.19
CA ARG A 488 8.13 -4.46 3.04
C ARG A 488 7.89 -5.22 1.74
N TYR A 489 7.30 -4.56 0.76
CA TYR A 489 7.16 -5.08 -0.60
C TYR A 489 7.34 -3.97 -1.61
N GLN A 490 8.08 -4.26 -2.68
CA GLN A 490 8.39 -3.31 -3.75
C GLN A 490 8.06 -3.93 -5.10
N VAL A 491 7.41 -3.15 -5.96
CA VAL A 491 7.21 -3.49 -7.37
C VAL A 491 8.25 -2.81 -8.25
N GLN A 492 8.67 -3.47 -9.32
CA GLN A 492 9.58 -2.91 -10.31
C GLN A 492 8.82 -2.58 -11.58
N GLY A 493 8.94 -1.35 -12.08
CA GLY A 493 8.31 -0.93 -13.34
C GLY A 493 6.78 -0.81 -13.31
N ASP A 494 6.17 -0.95 -12.13
CA ASP A 494 4.74 -0.78 -11.94
C ASP A 494 4.48 0.05 -10.66
N SER A 495 3.22 0.12 -10.23
CA SER A 495 2.76 0.96 -9.14
C SER A 495 1.91 0.16 -8.16
N LEU A 496 1.86 0.66 -6.93
CA LEU A 496 1.04 0.13 -5.87
C LEU A 496 0.31 1.27 -5.16
N TYR A 497 -0.85 0.94 -4.61
CA TYR A 497 -1.61 1.82 -3.73
C TYR A 497 -2.58 0.95 -2.94
N GLY A 498 -3.03 1.41 -1.78
CA GLY A 498 -4.05 0.68 -1.02
C GLY A 498 -4.88 1.58 -0.13
N ALA A 499 -6.08 1.09 0.17
CA ALA A 499 -7.05 1.72 1.05
C ALA A 499 -7.71 0.67 1.93
N LEU A 500 -8.20 1.08 3.10
CA LEU A 500 -9.00 0.22 3.96
C LEU A 500 -10.46 0.25 3.52
N ASP A 501 -11.11 -0.91 3.55
CA ASP A 501 -12.57 -0.97 3.47
C ASP A 501 -13.23 -0.64 4.82
N ASP A 502 -14.56 -0.66 4.89
CA ASP A 502 -15.28 -0.25 6.10
C ASP A 502 -15.08 -1.22 7.29
N SER A 503 -14.48 -2.40 7.05
CA SER A 503 -14.11 -3.36 8.09
C SER A 503 -12.65 -3.21 8.57
N GLY A 504 -11.90 -2.26 7.98
CA GLY A 504 -10.47 -2.10 8.22
C GLY A 504 -9.60 -3.12 7.47
N THR A 505 -10.15 -3.83 6.48
CA THR A 505 -9.37 -4.72 5.62
C THR A 505 -8.63 -3.90 4.57
N LEU A 506 -7.31 -4.08 4.48
CA LEU A 506 -6.51 -3.45 3.44
C LEU A 506 -6.77 -4.11 2.09
N TRP A 507 -7.11 -3.30 1.09
CA TRP A 507 -7.13 -3.67 -0.32
C TRP A 507 -6.04 -2.91 -1.04
N MET A 508 -5.29 -3.60 -1.90
CA MET A 508 -4.17 -3.02 -2.62
C MET A 508 -4.30 -3.25 -4.11
N ARG A 509 -4.06 -2.21 -4.89
CA ARG A 509 -3.65 -2.36 -6.28
C ARG A 509 -2.17 -2.73 -6.29
N VAL A 510 -1.83 -3.81 -6.98
CA VAL A 510 -0.44 -4.17 -7.30
C VAL A 510 -0.37 -4.35 -8.80
N GLY A 511 0.14 -3.31 -9.45
CA GLY A 511 0.09 -3.19 -10.89
C GLY A 511 -1.32 -3.18 -11.45
N ARG A 512 -1.63 -4.15 -12.31
CA ARG A 512 -2.98 -4.30 -12.88
C ARG A 512 -3.93 -5.11 -12.00
N LYS A 513 -3.39 -5.81 -11.00
CA LYS A 513 -4.16 -6.69 -10.10
C LYS A 513 -4.70 -5.90 -8.92
N LEU A 514 -5.85 -6.34 -8.42
CA LEU A 514 -6.35 -5.95 -7.11
C LEU A 514 -6.15 -7.14 -6.16
N VAL A 515 -5.59 -6.89 -4.98
CA VAL A 515 -5.23 -7.94 -4.03
C VAL A 515 -5.69 -7.57 -2.62
N LYS A 516 -6.02 -8.60 -1.85
CA LYS A 516 -6.22 -8.52 -0.41
C LYS A 516 -5.02 -9.18 0.28
N PRO A 517 -4.09 -8.41 0.86
CA PRO A 517 -2.99 -8.98 1.63
C PRO A 517 -3.51 -9.90 2.75
N LEU A 518 -2.68 -10.85 3.18
CA LEU A 518 -2.97 -11.60 4.41
C LEU A 518 -3.08 -10.62 5.58
N SER A 519 -3.78 -11.04 6.65
CA SER A 519 -3.79 -10.25 7.88
C SER A 519 -2.37 -10.13 8.46
N LEU A 520 -2.09 -9.04 9.17
CA LEU A 520 -0.79 -8.85 9.82
C LEU A 520 -0.46 -9.99 10.79
N ALA A 521 -1.47 -10.51 11.50
CA ALA A 521 -1.34 -11.69 12.36
C ALA A 521 -0.90 -12.95 11.58
N ARG A 522 -1.49 -13.19 10.40
CA ARG A 522 -1.13 -14.33 9.55
C ARG A 522 0.29 -14.20 9.01
N TYR A 523 0.72 -12.98 8.67
CA TYR A 523 2.11 -12.74 8.27
C TYR A 523 3.10 -12.98 9.40
N ARG A 524 2.76 -12.59 10.63
CA ARG A 524 3.58 -12.94 11.80
C ARG A 524 3.71 -14.45 11.96
N GLU A 525 2.59 -15.17 11.88
CA GLU A 525 2.57 -16.63 12.00
C GLU A 525 3.43 -17.32 10.94
N LEU A 526 3.35 -16.88 9.68
CA LEU A 526 4.20 -17.42 8.61
C LEU A 526 5.70 -17.17 8.87
N ARG A 527 6.04 -16.03 9.48
CA ARG A 527 7.43 -15.69 9.84
C ARG A 527 7.95 -16.50 11.02
N GLU A 528 7.10 -16.79 12.00
CA GLU A 528 7.49 -17.48 13.25
C GLU A 528 7.57 -19.00 13.12
N ARG A 529 6.91 -19.60 12.12
CA ARG A 529 6.94 -21.05 11.86
C ARG A 529 8.28 -21.56 11.27
N GLN A 530 9.29 -20.70 11.09
CA GLN A 530 10.47 -20.95 10.26
C GLN A 530 11.75 -20.46 10.92
#